data_AF-A0A8J1ZW10-F1
#
_entry.id   AF-A0A8J1ZW10-F1
#
_cell.length_a   1.000
_cell.length_b   1.000
_cell.length_c   1.000
_cell.angle_alpha   90.00
_cell.angle_beta   90.00
_cell.angle_gamma   90.00
#
_symmetry.space_group_name_H-M   'P 1'
#
loop_
_entity.id
_entity.type
_entity.pdbx_description
1 polymer ?
#
loop_
_entity_poly.entity_id
_entity_poly.type
_entity_poly.pdbx_seq_one_letter_code
_entity_poly.pdbx_strand_id
1 'polypeptide(L)'
;MPERTWIETLRVATWEAMRRMWQADAKWRPGVAVLSLRFSRYHNPNWDGKPMDPFGDITTRDVTTLRDLLSKYAESTRLLTVKCECVIPDYSNRGHTGLSVEHVHKVAQSMARGFRVRDLDDTEYQGYDIPVLVRETTQTEGGKDALKNWSGIVMETPGFPKPSVQLLRKSKESELFCSLGNGHFFQALNCFRTGVKSIWTQEGFARPDDHLSYVDSYVVPDEHGSNPMLRDAVLNGVPALVLKPDIPLKERVIICELLNKLSDYRWALKAGPSLATDPKDFVVDLDSLKEVDVKQSQFELLSKALDGLELNCLVRQETGQSGGDRVGN
;
A
#
# COMPACT_ATOMS: atom_id res chain seq x y z
N MET A 1 4.25 3.07 -38.33
CA MET A 1 3.59 1.79 -38.00
C MET A 1 3.21 1.83 -36.52
N PRO A 2 1.98 1.46 -36.12
CA PRO A 2 1.48 1.88 -34.82
C PRO A 2 1.86 0.87 -33.73
N GLU A 3 2.69 1.30 -32.77
CA GLU A 3 2.98 0.58 -31.52
C GLU A 3 1.76 0.46 -30.58
N ARG A 4 0.62 1.11 -30.92
CA ARG A 4 -0.60 1.14 -30.10
C ARG A 4 -1.38 -0.19 -30.08
N THR A 5 -1.26 -1.04 -31.10
CA THR A 5 -2.08 -2.26 -31.24
C THR A 5 -1.60 -3.41 -30.34
N TRP A 6 -0.33 -3.43 -29.94
CA TRP A 6 0.23 -4.50 -29.11
C TRP A 6 -0.19 -4.37 -27.64
N ILE A 7 -0.25 -3.14 -27.11
CA ILE A 7 -0.70 -2.86 -25.75
C ILE A 7 -2.19 -3.21 -25.58
N GLU A 8 -3.02 -2.91 -26.58
CA GLU A 8 -4.44 -3.27 -26.59
C GLU A 8 -4.67 -4.79 -26.62
N THR A 9 -3.86 -5.51 -27.40
CA THR A 9 -3.89 -6.97 -27.47
C THR A 9 -3.48 -7.61 -26.14
N LEU A 10 -2.43 -7.08 -25.51
CA LEU A 10 -1.99 -7.51 -24.18
C LEU A 10 -3.06 -7.28 -23.11
N ARG A 11 -3.81 -6.17 -23.17
CA ARG A 11 -4.87 -5.86 -22.20
C ARG A 11 -6.05 -6.83 -22.28
N VAL A 12 -6.52 -7.15 -23.49
CA VAL A 12 -7.60 -8.14 -23.69
C VAL A 12 -7.14 -9.53 -23.27
N ALA A 13 -5.90 -9.91 -23.60
CA ALA A 13 -5.33 -11.18 -23.18
C ALA A 13 -5.16 -11.27 -21.65
N THR A 14 -4.71 -10.19 -21.01
CA THR A 14 -4.57 -10.07 -19.54
C THR A 14 -5.93 -10.24 -18.87
N TRP A 15 -6.97 -9.61 -19.40
CA TRP A 15 -8.35 -9.74 -18.93
C TRP A 15 -8.92 -11.15 -19.07
N GLU A 16 -8.76 -11.78 -20.25
CA GLU A 16 -9.20 -13.16 -20.45
C GLU A 16 -8.45 -14.15 -19.56
N ALA A 17 -7.16 -13.92 -19.33
CA ALA A 17 -6.36 -14.71 -18.40
C ALA A 17 -6.86 -14.57 -16.95
N MET A 18 -7.12 -13.34 -16.47
CA MET A 18 -7.73 -13.11 -15.14
C MET A 18 -9.08 -13.81 -15.01
N ARG A 19 -9.94 -13.70 -16.03
CA ARG A 19 -11.25 -14.37 -16.05
C ARG A 19 -11.12 -15.89 -15.98
N ARG A 20 -10.19 -16.50 -16.72
CA ARG A 20 -9.96 -17.95 -16.72
C ARG A 20 -9.38 -18.45 -15.39
N MET A 21 -8.41 -17.72 -14.83
CA MET A 21 -7.86 -18.02 -13.50
C MET A 21 -8.94 -17.95 -12.42
N TRP A 22 -9.80 -16.93 -12.47
CA TRP A 22 -10.93 -16.80 -11.57
C TRP A 22 -11.94 -17.94 -11.74
N GLN A 23 -12.32 -18.31 -12.96
CA GLN A 23 -13.21 -19.45 -13.19
C GLN A 23 -12.62 -20.78 -12.67
N ALA A 24 -11.29 -20.92 -12.67
CA ALA A 24 -10.61 -22.05 -12.07
C ALA A 24 -10.62 -21.99 -10.53
N ASP A 25 -10.45 -20.82 -9.92
CA ASP A 25 -10.43 -20.61 -8.46
C ASP A 25 -11.83 -20.61 -7.82
N ALA A 26 -12.87 -20.19 -8.56
CA ALA A 26 -14.27 -20.22 -8.15
C ALA A 26 -14.81 -21.65 -7.92
N LYS A 27 -14.15 -22.67 -8.51
CA LYS A 27 -14.44 -24.08 -8.19
C LYS A 27 -14.05 -24.46 -6.75
N TRP A 28 -13.21 -23.67 -6.09
CA TRP A 28 -12.66 -23.99 -4.77
C TRP A 28 -13.27 -23.21 -3.61
N ARG A 29 -13.97 -22.08 -3.82
CA ARG A 29 -14.64 -21.32 -2.73
C ARG A 29 -15.96 -20.64 -3.18
N PRO A 30 -17.11 -20.91 -2.53
CA PRO A 30 -18.42 -20.35 -2.91
C PRO A 30 -18.61 -18.82 -2.73
N GLY A 31 -17.74 -18.14 -1.98
CA GLY A 31 -17.84 -16.67 -1.74
C GLY A 31 -17.51 -15.78 -2.93
N VAL A 32 -17.09 -16.38 -4.05
CA VAL A 32 -16.46 -15.72 -5.20
C VAL A 32 -17.49 -15.16 -6.22
N ALA A 33 -18.76 -15.55 -6.11
CA ALA A 33 -19.82 -15.12 -7.05
C ALA A 33 -20.24 -13.64 -6.92
N VAL A 34 -20.07 -13.03 -5.74
CA VAL A 34 -20.45 -11.62 -5.49
C VAL A 34 -19.50 -10.63 -6.18
N LEU A 35 -18.26 -11.04 -6.46
CA LEU A 35 -17.23 -10.21 -7.10
C LEU A 35 -17.46 -10.04 -8.61
N SER A 36 -18.08 -11.00 -9.31
CA SER A 36 -18.30 -10.94 -10.77
C SER A 36 -19.21 -9.77 -11.19
N LEU A 37 -20.10 -9.34 -10.27
CA LEU A 37 -21.02 -8.21 -10.44
C LEU A 37 -20.36 -6.84 -10.21
N ARG A 38 -19.22 -6.76 -9.52
CA ARG A 38 -18.45 -5.49 -9.42
C ARG A 38 -17.56 -5.31 -10.65
N PHE A 39 -16.95 -6.38 -11.16
CA PHE A 39 -16.17 -6.34 -12.40
C PHE A 39 -16.99 -6.09 -13.67
N SER A 40 -18.28 -6.44 -13.70
CA SER A 40 -19.16 -6.06 -14.80
C SER A 40 -19.39 -4.55 -14.90
N ARG A 41 -19.22 -3.78 -13.80
CA ARG A 41 -19.19 -2.30 -13.85
C ARG A 41 -17.93 -1.75 -14.55
N TYR A 42 -16.85 -2.54 -14.60
CA TYR A 42 -15.65 -2.22 -15.36
C TYR A 42 -15.69 -2.78 -16.80
N HIS A 43 -16.79 -3.42 -17.19
CA HIS A 43 -17.03 -3.84 -18.56
C HIS A 43 -18.00 -2.86 -19.22
N ASN A 44 -17.48 -1.78 -19.81
CA ASN A 44 -18.27 -0.97 -20.73
C ASN A 44 -18.22 -1.64 -22.12
N PRO A 45 -19.31 -2.21 -22.65
CA PRO A 45 -19.32 -2.78 -24.00
C PRO A 45 -19.08 -1.73 -25.11
N ASN A 46 -19.10 -0.44 -24.77
CA ASN A 46 -18.75 0.69 -25.63
C ASN A 46 -17.38 1.32 -25.28
N TRP A 47 -16.45 0.56 -24.69
CA TRP A 47 -15.12 1.06 -24.36
C TRP A 47 -14.38 1.52 -25.63
N ASP A 48 -13.98 2.80 -25.67
CA ASP A 48 -13.43 3.50 -26.83
C ASP A 48 -11.89 3.41 -26.94
N GLY A 49 -11.27 2.53 -26.15
CA GLY A 49 -9.81 2.37 -26.10
C GLY A 49 -9.09 3.41 -25.24
N LYS A 50 -9.79 4.35 -24.58
CA LYS A 50 -9.15 5.26 -23.63
C LYS A 50 -8.74 4.54 -22.35
N PRO A 51 -7.66 4.98 -21.67
CA PRO A 51 -7.30 4.46 -20.35
C PRO A 51 -8.53 4.50 -19.44
N MET A 52 -8.88 3.36 -18.85
CA MET A 52 -9.88 3.36 -17.79
C MET A 52 -9.25 4.06 -16.59
N ASP A 53 -9.81 5.21 -16.21
CA ASP A 53 -9.62 5.75 -14.87
C ASP A 53 -10.61 5.02 -13.95
N PRO A 54 -10.15 4.10 -13.08
CA PRO A 54 -11.04 3.35 -12.19
C PRO A 54 -11.71 4.25 -11.14
N PHE A 55 -11.30 5.51 -11.02
CA PHE A 55 -11.82 6.50 -10.07
C PHE A 55 -12.62 7.63 -10.74
N GLY A 56 -12.65 7.68 -12.08
CA GLY A 56 -13.24 8.75 -12.88
C GLY A 56 -12.52 10.09 -12.74
N ASP A 57 -12.83 11.05 -13.62
CA ASP A 57 -12.12 12.34 -13.70
C ASP A 57 -11.82 12.94 -12.32
N ILE A 58 -10.53 13.17 -12.04
CA ILE A 58 -10.08 13.90 -10.86
C ILE A 58 -10.52 15.35 -10.99
N THR A 59 -11.23 15.85 -9.99
CA THR A 59 -11.72 17.23 -10.00
C THR A 59 -10.90 18.12 -9.07
N THR A 60 -10.84 19.42 -9.37
CA THR A 60 -10.32 20.44 -8.42
C THR A 60 -11.01 20.35 -7.06
N ARG A 61 -12.27 19.90 -7.04
CA ARG A 61 -13.04 19.65 -5.82
C ARG A 61 -12.47 18.48 -5.01
N ASP A 62 -12.01 17.40 -5.64
CA ASP A 62 -11.42 16.24 -4.96
C ASP A 62 -10.14 16.64 -4.24
N VAL A 63 -9.24 17.36 -4.93
CA VAL A 63 -8.00 17.92 -4.37
C VAL A 63 -8.30 18.86 -3.21
N THR A 64 -9.25 19.78 -3.40
CA THR A 64 -9.69 20.73 -2.35
C THR A 64 -10.26 20.00 -1.14
N THR A 65 -11.10 18.98 -1.37
CA THR A 65 -11.74 18.19 -0.30
C THR A 65 -10.69 17.43 0.52
N LEU A 66 -9.74 16.77 -0.14
CA LEU A 66 -8.68 16.05 0.55
C LEU A 66 -7.84 17.03 1.39
N ARG A 67 -7.40 18.14 0.79
CA ARG A 67 -6.64 19.18 1.49
C ARG A 67 -7.39 19.69 2.72
N ASP A 68 -8.65 20.06 2.58
CA ASP A 68 -9.43 20.65 3.67
C ASP A 68 -9.64 19.65 4.81
N LEU A 69 -9.86 18.36 4.50
CA LEU A 69 -9.94 17.29 5.50
C LEU A 69 -8.60 17.07 6.21
N LEU A 70 -7.49 17.00 5.47
CA LEU A 70 -6.16 16.85 6.07
C LEU A 70 -5.82 18.04 6.96
N SER A 71 -6.09 19.27 6.51
CA SER A 71 -5.87 20.50 7.31
C SER A 71 -6.73 20.54 8.57
N LYS A 72 -7.98 20.07 8.50
CA LYS A 72 -8.89 20.01 9.65
C LYS A 72 -8.40 19.04 10.74
N TYR A 73 -7.90 17.88 10.33
CA TYR A 73 -7.58 16.78 11.27
C TYR A 73 -6.11 16.55 11.54
N ALA A 74 -5.19 17.14 10.78
CA ALA A 74 -3.77 17.05 11.09
C ALA A 74 -3.52 17.51 12.52
N GLU A 75 -2.75 16.72 13.27
CA GLU A 75 -2.24 17.14 14.59
C GLU A 75 -1.21 18.26 14.42
N SER A 76 -0.42 18.13 13.36
CA SER A 76 0.58 19.09 12.92
C SER A 76 0.82 18.90 11.42
N THR A 77 1.25 19.94 10.73
CA THR A 77 1.78 19.83 9.37
C THR A 77 3.22 19.29 9.35
N ARG A 78 3.88 19.24 10.52
CA ARG A 78 5.17 18.58 10.70
C ARG A 78 5.00 17.06 10.63
N LEU A 79 5.87 16.41 9.86
CA LEU A 79 5.91 14.95 9.79
C LEU A 79 6.42 14.36 11.10
N LEU A 80 5.75 13.31 11.58
CA LEU A 80 6.21 12.52 12.72
C LEU A 80 6.87 11.24 12.23
N THR A 81 8.00 10.86 12.82
CA THR A 81 8.61 9.56 12.55
C THR A 81 7.84 8.47 13.29
N VAL A 82 7.21 7.59 12.52
CA VAL A 82 6.39 6.51 13.05
C VAL A 82 7.06 5.17 12.75
N LYS A 83 7.28 4.38 13.81
CA LYS A 83 7.80 3.01 13.67
C LYS A 83 6.76 2.10 13.05
N CYS A 84 7.16 1.28 12.09
CA CYS A 84 6.25 0.36 11.41
C CYS A 84 5.53 -0.61 12.37
N GLU A 85 6.18 -0.97 13.48
CA GLU A 85 5.62 -1.87 14.49
C GLU A 85 4.44 -1.26 15.28
N CYS A 86 4.23 0.06 15.18
CA CYS A 86 3.10 0.78 15.77
C CYS A 86 1.96 1.03 14.77
N VAL A 87 2.13 0.66 13.50
CA VAL A 87 1.15 0.93 12.43
C VAL A 87 0.32 -0.31 12.13
N ILE A 88 -1.00 -0.13 12.22
CA ILE A 88 -2.03 -1.13 11.96
C ILE A 88 -2.76 -0.72 10.67
N PRO A 89 -3.10 -1.67 9.78
CA PRO A 89 -3.93 -1.36 8.62
C PRO A 89 -5.29 -0.81 9.05
N ASP A 90 -5.71 0.32 8.48
CA ASP A 90 -7.09 0.79 8.63
C ASP A 90 -8.02 -0.02 7.70
N TYR A 91 -9.11 -0.54 8.25
CA TYR A 91 -10.09 -1.38 7.55
C TYR A 91 -11.27 -0.60 6.98
N SER A 92 -11.26 0.73 7.14
CA SER A 92 -12.23 1.62 6.51
C SER A 92 -12.07 1.69 4.99
N ASN A 93 -10.91 1.28 4.46
CA ASN A 93 -10.61 1.28 3.04
C ASN A 93 -10.90 -0.11 2.39
N ARG A 94 -11.25 -0.12 1.10
CA ARG A 94 -11.29 -1.33 0.22
C ARG A 94 -12.26 -2.45 0.62
N GLY A 95 -13.50 -2.10 0.96
CA GLY A 95 -14.59 -3.09 1.06
C GLY A 95 -14.40 -4.16 2.13
N HIS A 96 -13.59 -3.88 3.15
CA HIS A 96 -13.33 -4.74 4.32
C HIS A 96 -12.66 -6.10 4.03
N THR A 97 -12.09 -6.31 2.83
CA THR A 97 -11.30 -7.53 2.54
C THR A 97 -9.86 -7.47 3.06
N GLY A 98 -9.45 -6.31 3.60
CA GLY A 98 -8.14 -6.09 4.19
C GLY A 98 -7.03 -5.90 3.14
N LEU A 99 -5.78 -6.07 3.57
CA LEU A 99 -4.62 -5.95 2.68
C LEU A 99 -4.30 -7.27 1.99
N SER A 100 -4.07 -7.23 0.67
CA SER A 100 -3.44 -8.31 -0.08
C SER A 100 -2.08 -8.68 0.51
N VAL A 101 -1.97 -9.90 1.07
CA VAL A 101 -0.71 -10.45 1.56
C VAL A 101 0.32 -10.59 0.43
N GLU A 102 -0.09 -10.96 -0.78
CA GLU A 102 0.86 -11.11 -1.89
C GLU A 102 1.44 -9.76 -2.30
N HIS A 103 0.61 -8.71 -2.26
CA HIS A 103 1.10 -7.38 -2.52
C HIS A 103 2.03 -6.88 -1.41
N VAL A 104 1.76 -7.21 -0.14
CA VAL A 104 2.70 -6.94 0.97
C VAL A 104 4.08 -7.55 0.67
N HIS A 105 4.13 -8.82 0.26
CA HIS A 105 5.38 -9.49 -0.08
C HIS A 105 6.05 -8.91 -1.33
N LYS A 106 5.27 -8.47 -2.33
CA LYS A 106 5.80 -7.88 -3.56
C LYS A 106 6.48 -6.55 -3.25
N VAL A 107 5.84 -5.74 -2.40
CA VAL A 107 6.40 -4.49 -1.91
C VAL A 107 7.65 -4.75 -1.07
N ALA A 108 7.62 -5.72 -0.14
CA ALA A 108 8.79 -6.06 0.67
C ALA A 108 10.00 -6.50 -0.19
N GLN A 109 9.76 -7.27 -1.24
CA GLN A 109 10.81 -7.68 -2.15
C GLN A 109 11.35 -6.52 -3.01
N SER A 110 10.48 -5.59 -3.42
CA SER A 110 10.90 -4.35 -4.06
C SER A 110 11.82 -3.54 -3.12
N MET A 111 11.42 -3.37 -1.87
CA MET A 111 12.22 -2.70 -0.84
C MET A 111 13.60 -3.34 -0.63
N ALA A 112 13.68 -4.68 -0.65
CA ALA A 112 14.95 -5.41 -0.51
C ALA A 112 15.94 -5.07 -1.64
N ARG A 113 15.46 -4.81 -2.85
CA ARG A 113 16.28 -4.47 -4.02
C ARG A 113 16.74 -3.02 -4.01
N GLY A 114 15.94 -2.14 -3.42
CA GLY A 114 16.25 -0.74 -3.26
C GLY A 114 15.14 -0.03 -2.51
N PHE A 115 15.47 0.57 -1.37
CA PHE A 115 14.56 1.41 -0.64
C PHE A 115 14.99 2.87 -0.80
N ARG A 116 14.04 3.73 -1.18
CA ARG A 116 14.29 5.16 -1.38
C ARG A 116 13.37 5.96 -0.48
N VAL A 117 13.96 6.80 0.35
CA VAL A 117 13.25 7.80 1.13
C VAL A 117 12.99 9.01 0.24
N ARG A 118 11.83 9.62 0.41
CA ARG A 118 11.50 10.86 -0.28
C ARG A 118 12.20 12.05 0.40
N ASP A 119 12.84 12.90 -0.39
CA ASP A 119 13.64 14.03 0.09
C ASP A 119 13.03 15.38 -0.35
N LEU A 120 13.49 16.50 0.25
CA LEU A 120 13.14 17.87 -0.11
C LEU A 120 13.49 18.20 -1.57
N ASP A 121 14.61 17.67 -2.05
CA ASP A 121 15.13 17.91 -3.40
C ASP A 121 14.62 16.89 -4.42
N ASP A 122 13.72 15.97 -4.03
CA ASP A 122 13.19 14.93 -4.90
C ASP A 122 12.15 15.51 -5.88
N THR A 123 12.64 16.16 -6.93
CA THR A 123 11.82 16.70 -8.02
C THR A 123 11.23 15.62 -8.92
N GLU A 124 11.78 14.40 -8.85
CA GLU A 124 11.38 13.24 -9.64
C GLU A 124 10.42 12.31 -8.87
N TYR A 125 10.14 12.60 -7.59
CA TYR A 125 9.21 11.87 -6.73
C TYR A 125 9.52 10.36 -6.66
N GLN A 126 10.81 9.99 -6.65
CA GLN A 126 11.27 8.61 -6.70
C GLN A 126 11.19 7.85 -5.37
N GLY A 127 10.96 8.56 -4.25
CA GLY A 127 10.74 7.96 -2.94
C GLY A 127 9.30 7.46 -2.70
N TYR A 128 9.08 6.78 -1.58
CA TYR A 128 7.72 6.36 -1.19
C TYR A 128 6.79 7.56 -0.92
N ASP A 129 5.50 7.37 -1.15
CA ASP A 129 4.48 8.38 -0.86
C ASP A 129 4.37 8.66 0.64
N ILE A 130 4.25 9.93 1.05
CA ILE A 130 4.11 10.32 2.46
C ILE A 130 2.89 9.61 3.07
N PRO A 131 3.08 8.72 4.05
CA PRO A 131 1.96 8.02 4.65
C PRO A 131 1.09 8.96 5.46
N VAL A 132 -0.22 8.72 5.40
CA VAL A 132 -1.22 9.42 6.20
C VAL A 132 -1.77 8.43 7.23
N LEU A 133 -1.60 8.78 8.50
CA LEU A 133 -1.90 7.93 9.64
C LEU A 133 -2.89 8.63 10.57
N VAL A 134 -3.78 7.87 11.19
CA VAL A 134 -4.61 8.35 12.29
C VAL A 134 -4.01 7.86 13.59
N ARG A 135 -3.73 8.76 14.52
CA ARG A 135 -3.33 8.38 15.88
C ARG A 135 -4.47 7.63 16.54
N GLU A 136 -4.16 6.51 17.17
CA GLU A 136 -5.11 5.66 17.86
C GLU A 136 -4.52 5.13 19.16
N THR A 137 -5.37 4.48 19.97
CA THR A 137 -4.92 3.73 21.14
C THR A 137 -5.64 2.39 21.19
N THR A 138 -5.20 1.49 22.07
CA THR A 138 -5.94 0.25 22.35
C THR A 138 -7.29 0.49 23.03
N GLN A 139 -7.63 1.73 23.40
CA GLN A 139 -8.88 2.09 24.08
C GLN A 139 -9.95 2.65 23.13
N THR A 140 -9.54 3.29 22.05
CA THR A 140 -10.47 3.83 21.04
C THR A 140 -11.16 2.68 20.30
N GLU A 141 -12.38 2.93 19.83
CA GLU A 141 -13.15 1.95 19.05
C GLU A 141 -12.39 1.57 17.77
N GLY A 142 -11.90 2.57 17.02
CA GLY A 142 -11.11 2.36 15.81
C GLY A 142 -9.84 1.53 16.04
N GLY A 143 -9.08 1.82 17.10
CA GLY A 143 -7.88 1.04 17.43
C GLY A 143 -8.18 -0.40 17.84
N LYS A 144 -9.25 -0.64 18.61
CA LYS A 144 -9.68 -2.00 19.00
C LYS A 144 -10.10 -2.82 17.78
N ASP A 145 -10.91 -2.24 16.90
CA ASP A 145 -11.40 -2.92 15.71
C ASP A 145 -10.27 -3.21 14.73
N ALA A 146 -9.36 -2.25 14.51
CA ALA A 146 -8.20 -2.46 13.66
C ALA A 146 -7.29 -3.58 14.19
N LEU A 147 -7.03 -3.63 15.50
CA LEU A 147 -6.25 -4.72 16.13
C LEU A 147 -6.93 -6.07 16.01
N LYS A 148 -8.24 -6.12 16.26
CA LYS A 148 -9.04 -7.35 16.14
C LYS A 148 -8.99 -7.88 14.71
N ASN A 149 -9.20 -7.01 13.73
CA ASN A 149 -9.18 -7.38 12.32
C ASN A 149 -7.78 -7.82 11.87
N TRP A 150 -6.73 -7.12 12.29
CA TRP A 150 -5.36 -7.51 11.96
C TRP A 150 -5.01 -8.87 12.55
N SER A 151 -5.38 -9.11 13.80
CA SER A 151 -5.21 -10.42 14.45
C SER A 151 -5.96 -11.52 13.71
N GLY A 152 -7.19 -11.25 13.25
CA GLY A 152 -7.97 -12.16 12.41
C GLY A 152 -7.23 -12.54 11.11
N ILE A 153 -6.78 -11.54 10.34
CA ILE A 153 -6.05 -11.77 9.09
C ILE A 153 -4.80 -12.61 9.31
N VAL A 154 -4.03 -12.32 10.37
CA VAL A 154 -2.80 -13.06 10.68
C VAL A 154 -3.07 -14.54 10.99
N MET A 155 -4.22 -14.86 11.58
CA MET A 155 -4.63 -16.25 11.80
C MET A 155 -5.11 -16.92 10.52
N GLU A 156 -5.81 -16.19 9.65
CA GLU A 156 -6.43 -16.72 8.44
C GLU A 156 -5.48 -16.77 7.24
N THR A 157 -4.44 -15.96 7.24
CA THR A 157 -3.56 -15.73 6.08
C THR A 157 -2.10 -16.00 6.44
N PRO A 158 -1.60 -17.23 6.18
CA PRO A 158 -0.19 -17.55 6.33
C PRO A 158 0.70 -16.56 5.56
N GLY A 159 1.82 -16.19 6.18
CA GLY A 159 2.76 -15.21 5.63
C GLY A 159 2.45 -13.75 5.99
N PHE A 160 1.24 -13.42 6.47
CA PHE A 160 0.97 -12.04 6.89
C PHE A 160 1.82 -11.67 8.13
N PRO A 161 2.45 -10.47 8.16
CA PRO A 161 3.27 -10.04 9.29
C PRO A 161 2.42 -9.93 10.56
N LYS A 162 2.94 -10.54 11.64
CA LYS A 162 2.29 -10.56 12.95
C LYS A 162 2.45 -9.20 13.65
N PRO A 163 1.49 -8.77 14.48
CA PRO A 163 1.68 -7.65 15.37
C PRO A 163 2.92 -7.86 16.24
N SER A 164 3.72 -6.82 16.43
CA SER A 164 4.92 -6.95 17.25
C SER A 164 4.54 -7.31 18.69
N VAL A 165 5.35 -8.15 19.35
CA VAL A 165 5.13 -8.50 20.77
C VAL A 165 5.12 -7.24 21.65
N GLN A 166 5.87 -6.20 21.27
CA GLN A 166 5.86 -4.92 21.96
C GLN A 166 4.52 -4.21 21.83
N LEU A 167 3.89 -4.22 20.65
CA LEU A 167 2.55 -3.68 20.43
C LEU A 167 1.52 -4.38 21.33
N LEU A 168 1.62 -5.70 21.45
CA LEU A 168 0.71 -6.52 22.24
C LEU A 168 0.95 -6.40 23.76
N ARG A 169 2.19 -6.11 24.18
CA ARG A 169 2.58 -6.03 25.60
C ARG A 169 2.45 -4.64 26.20
N LYS A 170 2.67 -3.59 25.41
CA LYS A 170 2.54 -2.23 25.92
C LYS A 170 1.06 -2.01 26.26
N SER A 171 0.83 -1.44 27.44
CA SER A 171 -0.45 -1.33 28.12
C SER A 171 -1.49 -0.51 27.34
N LYS A 172 -2.65 -0.30 27.98
CA LYS A 172 -3.80 0.53 27.57
C LYS A 172 -3.48 1.95 27.03
N GLU A 173 -2.23 2.40 27.07
CA GLU A 173 -1.78 3.74 26.65
C GLU A 173 -0.80 3.71 25.47
N SER A 174 -0.57 2.54 24.88
CA SER A 174 0.30 2.42 23.71
C SER A 174 -0.24 3.23 22.55
N GLU A 175 0.60 4.13 22.07
CA GLU A 175 0.38 4.88 20.84
C GLU A 175 0.34 3.92 19.65
N LEU A 176 -0.82 3.87 19.00
CA LEU A 176 -1.06 3.10 17.78
C LEU A 176 -1.32 4.09 16.64
N PHE A 177 -1.17 3.60 15.41
CA PHE A 177 -1.52 4.37 14.23
C PHE A 177 -2.30 3.51 13.25
N CYS A 178 -3.44 3.98 12.79
CA CYS A 178 -4.18 3.34 11.70
C CYS A 178 -3.81 3.99 10.36
N SER A 179 -3.43 3.19 9.36
CA SER A 179 -2.99 3.71 8.07
C SER A 179 -4.17 3.95 7.11
N LEU A 180 -4.48 5.21 6.78
CA LEU A 180 -5.52 5.55 5.78
C LEU A 180 -5.02 5.33 4.34
N GLY A 181 -3.70 5.47 4.14
CA GLY A 181 -3.00 5.11 2.91
C GLY A 181 -1.73 4.31 3.25
N ASN A 182 -1.11 3.70 2.24
CA ASN A 182 0.17 2.99 2.38
C ASN A 182 0.18 1.84 3.41
N GLY A 183 -0.96 1.17 3.60
CA GLY A 183 -1.05 -0.01 4.48
C GLY A 183 -0.10 -1.14 4.06
N HIS A 184 -0.05 -1.47 2.76
CA HIS A 184 0.89 -2.48 2.23
C HIS A 184 2.35 -2.13 2.50
N PHE A 185 2.71 -0.85 2.42
CA PHE A 185 4.07 -0.36 2.68
C PHE A 185 4.50 -0.60 4.12
N PHE A 186 3.66 -0.27 5.11
CA PHE A 186 4.00 -0.53 6.52
C PHE A 186 4.04 -2.03 6.83
N GLN A 187 3.15 -2.81 6.25
CA GLN A 187 3.19 -4.26 6.44
C GLN A 187 4.42 -4.89 5.76
N ALA A 188 4.88 -4.35 4.64
CA ALA A 188 6.14 -4.76 4.02
C ALA A 188 7.35 -4.47 4.93
N LEU A 189 7.41 -3.29 5.57
CA LEU A 189 8.41 -2.99 6.60
C LEU A 189 8.31 -3.95 7.79
N ASN A 190 7.09 -4.30 8.21
CA ASN A 190 6.87 -5.28 9.28
C ASN A 190 7.35 -6.68 8.91
N CYS A 191 7.35 -7.08 7.63
CA CYS A 191 7.98 -8.34 7.20
C CYS A 191 9.47 -8.37 7.57
N PHE A 192 10.22 -7.30 7.31
CA PHE A 192 11.63 -7.18 7.72
C PHE A 192 11.78 -7.14 9.25
N ARG A 193 10.93 -6.36 9.93
CA ARG A 193 10.97 -6.22 11.39
C ARG A 193 10.76 -7.56 12.11
N THR A 194 9.90 -8.41 11.56
CA THR A 194 9.48 -9.66 12.19
C THR A 194 10.16 -10.90 11.61
N GLY A 195 11.03 -10.74 10.61
CA GLY A 195 11.75 -11.86 10.01
C GLY A 195 10.83 -12.83 9.25
N VAL A 196 9.76 -12.32 8.65
CA VAL A 196 8.79 -13.14 7.91
C VAL A 196 9.51 -13.82 6.74
N LYS A 197 9.19 -15.09 6.51
CA LYS A 197 9.65 -15.81 5.32
C LYS A 197 8.88 -15.36 4.10
N SER A 198 9.53 -15.30 2.93
CA SER A 198 8.81 -15.08 1.68
C SER A 198 7.75 -16.16 1.49
N ILE A 199 6.58 -15.75 0.98
CA ILE A 199 5.51 -16.69 0.64
C ILE A 199 5.74 -17.39 -0.71
N TRP A 200 6.74 -16.97 -1.48
CA TRP A 200 7.04 -17.54 -2.79
C TRP A 200 8.27 -18.42 -2.72
N THR A 201 8.34 -19.44 -3.57
CA THR A 201 9.56 -20.22 -3.78
C THR A 201 10.53 -19.50 -4.71
N GLN A 202 11.81 -19.87 -4.65
CA GLN A 202 12.84 -19.37 -5.57
C GLN A 202 12.52 -19.71 -7.04
N GLU A 203 11.96 -20.89 -7.28
CA GLU A 203 11.57 -21.38 -8.61
C GLU A 203 10.38 -20.61 -9.22
N GLY A 204 9.46 -20.12 -8.38
CA GLY A 204 8.30 -19.34 -8.83
C GLY A 204 8.57 -17.85 -9.06
N PHE A 205 9.78 -17.34 -8.76
CA PHE A 205 10.10 -15.90 -8.90
C PHE A 205 11.15 -15.59 -9.96
N ALA A 206 11.97 -16.57 -10.36
CA ALA A 206 12.98 -16.37 -11.37
C ALA A 206 12.33 -16.27 -12.77
N ARG A 207 12.05 -15.05 -13.24
CA ARG A 207 11.97 -14.85 -14.70
C ARG A 207 13.36 -15.16 -15.28
N PRO A 208 13.48 -15.94 -16.37
CA PRO A 208 14.77 -16.34 -16.94
C PRO A 208 15.74 -15.18 -17.23
N ASP A 209 15.18 -14.00 -17.43
CA ASP A 209 15.79 -12.76 -17.90
C ASP A 209 15.92 -11.70 -16.79
N ASP A 210 15.42 -12.00 -15.59
CA ASP A 210 15.49 -11.08 -14.45
C ASP A 210 16.45 -11.67 -13.40
N HIS A 211 17.67 -11.13 -13.33
CA HIS A 211 18.71 -11.51 -12.36
C HIS A 211 18.36 -11.14 -10.91
N LEU A 212 17.07 -11.04 -10.58
CA LEU A 212 16.58 -10.64 -9.27
C LEU A 212 16.89 -11.73 -8.26
N SER A 213 17.72 -11.38 -7.28
CA SER A 213 17.96 -12.22 -6.12
C SER A 213 16.64 -12.44 -5.38
N TYR A 214 16.15 -13.68 -5.44
CA TYR A 214 15.11 -14.17 -4.56
C TYR A 214 15.48 -13.92 -3.09
N VAL A 215 14.49 -13.51 -2.28
CA VAL A 215 14.67 -13.25 -0.86
C VAL A 215 13.91 -14.34 -0.10
N ASP A 216 14.62 -15.24 0.57
CA ASP A 216 14.00 -16.35 1.31
C ASP A 216 13.35 -15.87 2.61
N SER A 217 13.98 -14.91 3.28
CA SER A 217 13.46 -14.27 4.48
C SER A 217 13.79 -12.78 4.46
N TYR A 218 12.85 -11.97 4.94
CA TYR A 218 13.06 -10.53 5.05
C TYR A 218 13.84 -10.25 6.32
N VAL A 219 15.13 -9.96 6.16
CA VAL A 219 16.03 -9.63 7.28
C VAL A 219 16.37 -8.15 7.21
N VAL A 220 16.32 -7.47 8.36
CA VAL A 220 16.77 -6.08 8.46
C VAL A 220 18.23 -6.01 7.99
N PRO A 221 18.58 -5.17 6.99
CA PRO A 221 19.96 -5.03 6.56
C PRO A 221 20.88 -4.68 7.72
N ASP A 222 22.11 -5.17 7.71
CA ASP A 222 23.12 -4.76 8.68
C ASP A 222 23.55 -3.29 8.46
N GLU A 223 24.33 -2.75 9.40
CA GLU A 223 24.78 -1.35 9.36
C GLU A 223 25.73 -1.00 8.21
N HIS A 224 26.33 -2.01 7.58
CA HIS A 224 27.21 -1.91 6.42
C HIS A 224 26.57 -2.47 5.15
N GLY A 225 25.28 -2.78 5.20
CA GLY A 225 24.56 -3.47 4.15
C GLY A 225 24.26 -2.57 2.96
N SER A 226 23.82 -3.17 1.86
CA SER A 226 23.48 -2.47 0.62
C SER A 226 22.25 -1.55 0.73
N ASN A 227 21.53 -1.56 1.85
CA ASN A 227 20.28 -0.82 2.01
C ASN A 227 20.13 -0.16 3.40
N PRO A 228 20.98 0.83 3.71
CA PRO A 228 20.97 1.50 5.02
C PRO A 228 19.68 2.28 5.28
N MET A 229 19.04 2.81 4.23
CA MET A 229 17.76 3.53 4.35
C MET A 229 16.61 2.60 4.75
N LEU A 230 16.56 1.37 4.22
CA LEU A 230 15.58 0.38 4.66
C LEU A 230 15.79 0.00 6.13
N ARG A 231 17.05 -0.17 6.55
CA ARG A 231 17.39 -0.43 7.95
C ARG A 231 16.87 0.69 8.85
N ASP A 232 17.14 1.93 8.49
CA ASP A 232 16.67 3.10 9.24
C ASP A 232 15.14 3.14 9.32
N ALA A 233 14.45 2.96 8.19
CA ALA A 233 12.99 2.93 8.14
C ALA A 233 12.37 1.84 9.04
N VAL A 234 12.99 0.66 9.11
CA VAL A 234 12.50 -0.46 9.95
C VAL A 234 12.80 -0.25 11.44
N LEU A 235 13.97 0.30 11.79
CA LEU A 235 14.40 0.42 13.18
C LEU A 235 13.92 1.72 13.85
N ASN A 236 14.00 2.82 13.10
CA ASN A 236 13.74 4.17 13.60
C ASN A 236 12.38 4.69 13.14
N GLY A 237 11.83 4.17 12.05
CA GLY A 237 10.52 4.53 11.53
C GLY A 237 10.60 5.43 10.30
N VAL A 238 9.44 5.82 9.79
CA VAL A 238 9.32 6.66 8.59
C VAL A 238 8.57 7.96 8.90
N PRO A 239 8.95 9.09 8.31
CA PRO A 239 8.13 10.31 8.33
C PRO A 239 6.72 10.06 7.79
N ALA A 240 5.71 10.48 8.55
CA ALA A 240 4.28 10.36 8.21
C ALA A 240 3.48 11.58 8.69
N LEU A 241 2.41 11.91 7.96
CA LEU A 241 1.43 12.91 8.38
C LEU A 241 0.45 12.25 9.35
N VAL A 242 0.40 12.74 10.59
CA VAL A 242 -0.45 12.16 11.63
C VAL A 242 -1.69 13.04 11.86
N LEU A 243 -2.84 12.40 11.80
CA LEU A 243 -4.14 12.98 12.04
C LEU A 243 -4.67 12.58 13.43
N LYS A 244 -5.54 13.42 13.98
CA LYS A 244 -6.15 13.25 15.31
C LYS A 244 -7.02 11.98 15.40
N PRO A 245 -7.18 11.38 16.59
CA PRO A 245 -7.99 10.17 16.78
C PRO A 245 -9.50 10.35 16.55
N ASP A 246 -10.02 11.57 16.67
CA ASP A 246 -11.46 11.86 16.69
C ASP A 246 -12.11 12.02 15.31
N ILE A 247 -11.42 11.63 14.23
CA ILE A 247 -11.96 11.70 12.87
C ILE A 247 -13.14 10.73 12.74
N PRO A 248 -14.34 11.22 12.35
CA PRO A 248 -15.48 10.36 12.09
C PRO A 248 -15.16 9.32 11.01
N LEU A 249 -15.64 8.09 11.18
CA LEU A 249 -15.38 6.98 10.24
C LEU A 249 -15.71 7.35 8.79
N LYS A 250 -16.82 8.06 8.56
CA LYS A 250 -17.21 8.53 7.23
C LYS A 250 -16.16 9.42 6.57
N GLU A 251 -15.53 10.31 7.34
CA GLU A 251 -14.50 11.21 6.83
C GLU A 251 -13.17 10.46 6.62
N ARG A 252 -12.87 9.44 7.45
CA ARG A 252 -11.73 8.52 7.19
C ARG A 252 -11.87 7.79 5.86
N VAL A 253 -13.06 7.26 5.55
CA VAL A 253 -13.35 6.62 4.26
C VAL A 253 -13.10 7.58 3.10
N ILE A 254 -13.59 8.83 3.20
CA ILE A 254 -13.38 9.84 2.16
C ILE A 254 -11.90 10.14 1.96
N ILE A 255 -11.13 10.32 3.05
CA ILE A 255 -9.68 10.54 2.98
C ILE A 255 -9.01 9.33 2.29
N CYS A 256 -9.31 8.11 2.74
CA CYS A 256 -8.80 6.86 2.15
C CYS A 256 -9.07 6.75 0.64
N GLU A 257 -10.30 7.06 0.21
CA GLU A 257 -10.70 7.01 -1.20
C GLU A 257 -9.97 8.06 -2.01
N LEU A 258 -9.90 9.31 -1.51
CA LEU A 258 -9.20 10.40 -2.20
C LEU A 258 -7.69 10.16 -2.27
N LEU A 259 -7.07 9.58 -1.25
CA LEU A 259 -5.65 9.20 -1.27
C LEU A 259 -5.35 8.12 -2.33
N ASN A 260 -6.27 7.18 -2.55
CA ASN A 260 -6.13 6.18 -3.61
C ASN A 260 -6.40 6.79 -5.00
N LYS A 261 -7.41 7.67 -5.11
CA LYS A 261 -7.78 8.35 -6.36
C LYS A 261 -6.70 9.30 -6.85
N LEU A 262 -6.12 10.09 -5.95
CA LEU A 262 -5.11 11.12 -6.24
C LEU A 262 -3.68 10.55 -6.19
N SER A 263 -3.49 9.31 -6.63
CA SER A 263 -2.21 8.57 -6.50
C SER A 263 -1.09 9.06 -7.42
N ASP A 264 -1.42 9.99 -8.30
CA ASP A 264 -0.64 10.77 -9.26
C ASP A 264 -0.41 12.21 -8.78
N TYR A 265 -0.96 12.58 -7.61
CA TYR A 265 -0.73 13.87 -6.98
C TYR A 265 0.31 13.75 -5.87
N ARG A 266 1.17 14.75 -5.75
CA ARG A 266 2.21 14.79 -4.70
C ARG A 266 2.23 16.14 -4.00
N TRP A 267 2.33 16.10 -2.67
CA TRP A 267 2.65 17.28 -1.86
C TRP A 267 4.14 17.57 -1.90
N ALA A 268 4.52 18.83 -2.02
CA ALA A 268 5.88 19.28 -1.73
C ALA A 268 6.20 19.15 -0.23
N LEU A 269 7.46 18.83 0.04
CA LEU A 269 8.04 18.89 1.37
C LEU A 269 8.76 20.22 1.54
N LYS A 270 8.66 20.82 2.73
CA LYS A 270 9.40 22.03 3.11
C LYS A 270 10.27 21.73 4.33
N ALA A 271 11.42 22.38 4.41
CA ALA A 271 12.20 22.41 5.65
C ALA A 271 11.37 23.04 6.78
N GLY A 272 11.51 22.48 7.98
CA GLY A 272 10.86 23.01 9.17
C GLY A 272 11.47 24.32 9.66
N PRO A 273 10.90 24.91 10.73
CA PRO A 273 11.43 26.14 11.34
C PRO A 273 12.80 25.95 12.00
N SER A 274 13.13 24.72 12.38
CA SER A 274 14.49 24.30 12.66
C SER A 274 15.17 24.09 11.31
N LEU A 275 16.14 24.93 10.96
CA LEU A 275 16.95 24.86 9.72
C LEU A 275 17.73 23.54 9.54
N ALA A 276 17.39 22.49 10.28
CA ALA A 276 18.03 21.19 10.20
C ALA A 276 17.53 20.45 8.95
N THR A 277 18.48 19.89 8.22
CA THR A 277 18.30 18.95 7.11
C THR A 277 17.81 17.56 7.57
N ASP A 278 17.29 17.44 8.79
CA ASP A 278 16.75 16.18 9.31
C ASP A 278 15.34 15.95 8.73
N PRO A 279 15.07 14.83 8.06
CA PRO A 279 13.73 14.47 7.58
C PRO A 279 12.62 14.53 8.66
N LYS A 280 13.01 14.50 9.94
CA LYS A 280 12.11 14.64 11.10
C LYS A 280 11.59 16.07 11.33
N ASP A 281 12.19 17.05 10.67
CA ASP A 281 11.78 18.45 10.72
C ASP A 281 10.97 18.85 9.48
N PHE A 282 10.73 17.94 8.54
CA PHE A 282 9.99 18.24 7.31
C PHE A 282 8.52 18.57 7.60
N VAL A 283 8.01 19.50 6.82
CA VAL A 283 6.62 19.96 6.85
C VAL A 283 5.99 19.64 5.49
N VAL A 284 4.77 19.10 5.52
CA VAL A 284 3.98 18.91 4.29
C VAL A 284 3.29 20.22 3.95
N ASP A 285 3.52 20.71 2.72
CA ASP A 285 2.73 21.82 2.20
C ASP A 285 1.44 21.29 1.58
N LEU A 286 0.36 21.31 2.36
CA LEU A 286 -0.94 20.79 1.94
C LEU A 286 -1.53 21.56 0.73
N ASP A 287 -1.15 22.82 0.54
CA ASP A 287 -1.58 23.64 -0.61
C ASP A 287 -0.78 23.36 -1.89
N SER A 288 0.35 22.65 -1.79
CA SER A 288 1.20 22.32 -2.94
C SER A 288 0.79 21.06 -3.69
N LEU A 289 -0.32 20.42 -3.31
CA LEU A 289 -0.77 19.17 -3.91
C LEU A 289 -1.03 19.39 -5.41
N LYS A 290 -0.19 18.77 -6.24
CA LYS A 290 -0.26 18.89 -7.70
C LYS A 290 -0.06 17.55 -8.35
N GLU A 291 -0.67 17.40 -9.52
CA GLU A 291 -0.44 16.27 -10.41
C GLU A 291 1.03 16.26 -10.84
N VAL A 292 1.63 15.09 -10.84
CA VAL A 292 2.99 14.87 -11.30
C VAL A 292 2.97 13.81 -12.39
N ASP A 293 3.71 14.07 -13.47
CA ASP A 293 3.85 13.12 -14.57
C ASP A 293 4.80 11.99 -14.16
N VAL A 294 4.30 11.08 -13.32
CA VAL A 294 5.00 9.87 -12.91
C VAL A 294 4.51 8.75 -13.80
N LYS A 295 5.42 8.16 -14.58
CA LYS A 295 5.11 6.97 -15.38
C LYS A 295 4.76 5.80 -14.47
N GLN A 296 3.47 5.57 -14.26
CA GLN A 296 2.97 4.42 -13.53
C GLN A 296 2.70 3.26 -14.47
N SER A 297 3.11 2.06 -14.05
CA SER A 297 2.74 0.81 -14.69
C SER A 297 1.25 0.54 -14.53
N GLN A 298 0.69 -0.29 -15.42
CA GLN A 298 -0.70 -0.73 -15.31
C GLN A 298 -0.96 -1.48 -13.99
N PHE A 299 0.03 -2.23 -13.49
CA PHE A 299 -0.05 -2.89 -12.20
C PHE A 299 -0.24 -1.87 -11.07
N GLU A 300 0.56 -0.81 -11.04
CA GLU A 300 0.48 0.22 -9.99
C GLU A 300 -0.90 0.90 -9.97
N LEU A 301 -1.41 1.29 -11.13
CA LEU A 301 -2.74 1.90 -11.25
C LEU A 301 -3.85 0.98 -10.73
N LEU A 302 -3.88 -0.27 -11.20
CA LEU A 302 -4.90 -1.25 -10.78
C LEU A 302 -4.77 -1.59 -9.28
N SER A 303 -3.54 -1.66 -8.76
CA SER A 303 -3.30 -1.97 -7.35
C SER A 303 -3.95 -0.98 -6.39
N LYS A 304 -4.24 0.25 -6.84
CA LYS A 304 -4.92 1.27 -6.03
C LYS A 304 -6.42 1.07 -5.92
N ALA A 305 -7.06 0.46 -6.94
CA ALA A 305 -8.51 0.32 -7.01
C ALA A 305 -9.02 -1.05 -6.51
N LEU A 306 -8.21 -2.09 -6.65
CA LEU A 306 -8.60 -3.46 -6.31
C LEU A 306 -8.68 -3.71 -4.80
N ASP A 307 -9.60 -4.59 -4.41
CA ASP A 307 -9.67 -5.09 -3.04
C ASP A 307 -8.54 -6.10 -2.73
N GLY A 308 -8.40 -6.52 -1.47
CA GLY A 308 -7.30 -7.40 -1.05
C GLY A 308 -7.25 -8.76 -1.76
N LEU A 309 -8.39 -9.34 -2.14
CA LEU A 309 -8.45 -10.63 -2.82
C LEU A 309 -8.17 -10.47 -4.31
N GLU A 310 -8.79 -9.48 -4.94
CA GLU A 310 -8.57 -9.12 -6.34
C GLU A 310 -7.10 -8.76 -6.60
N LEU A 311 -6.48 -8.05 -5.65
CA LEU A 311 -5.09 -7.65 -5.73
C LEU A 311 -4.11 -8.82 -5.58
N ASN A 312 -4.45 -9.88 -4.82
CA ASN A 312 -3.66 -11.12 -4.86
C ASN A 312 -3.63 -11.70 -6.29
N CYS A 313 -4.78 -11.79 -6.95
CA CYS A 313 -4.86 -12.28 -8.33
C CYS A 313 -4.03 -11.43 -9.30
N LEU A 314 -4.06 -10.10 -9.15
CA LEU A 314 -3.25 -9.20 -9.95
C LEU A 314 -1.73 -9.42 -9.70
N VAL A 315 -1.33 -9.59 -8.44
CA VAL A 315 0.09 -9.86 -8.09
C VAL A 315 0.56 -11.14 -8.75
N ARG A 316 -0.20 -12.24 -8.64
CA ARG A 316 0.10 -13.51 -9.30
C ARG A 316 0.28 -13.38 -10.80
N GLN A 317 -0.61 -12.66 -11.46
CA GLN A 317 -0.50 -12.44 -12.89
C GLN A 317 0.75 -11.66 -13.25
N GLU A 318 1.06 -10.60 -12.50
CA GLU A 318 2.24 -9.78 -12.70
C GLU A 318 3.54 -10.57 -12.44
N THR A 319 3.56 -11.43 -11.43
CA THR A 319 4.75 -12.23 -11.09
C THR A 319 4.86 -13.53 -11.87
N GLY A 320 3.80 -13.95 -12.59
CA GLY A 320 3.73 -15.25 -13.27
C GLY A 320 3.48 -16.43 -12.32
N GLN A 321 2.99 -16.16 -11.10
CA GLN A 321 2.81 -17.17 -10.06
C GLN A 321 1.37 -17.67 -9.98
N SER A 322 1.22 -18.88 -9.48
CA SER A 322 -0.05 -19.52 -9.16
C SER A 322 -0.26 -19.63 -7.65
N GLY A 323 -1.48 -19.95 -7.24
CA GLY A 323 -1.76 -20.24 -5.82
C GLY A 323 -0.99 -21.45 -5.28
N GLY A 324 -0.54 -22.36 -6.15
CA GLY A 324 0.28 -23.52 -5.79
C GLY A 324 1.74 -23.20 -5.48
N ASP A 325 2.23 -22.03 -5.91
CA ASP A 325 3.62 -21.61 -5.71
C ASP A 325 3.83 -20.95 -4.33
N ARG A 326 2.79 -20.92 -3.50
CA ARG A 326 2.85 -20.42 -2.13
C ARG A 326 3.45 -21.45 -1.18
N VAL A 327 4.45 -21.04 -0.42
CA VAL A 327 5.02 -21.83 0.68
C VAL A 327 4.06 -21.80 1.88
N GLY A 328 3.69 -22.98 2.38
CA GLY A 328 2.86 -23.12 3.59
C GLY A 328 1.35 -23.16 3.36
N ASN A 329 0.90 -23.48 2.13
CA ASN A 329 -0.45 -23.98 1.87
C ASN A 329 -0.63 -25.43 2.33
#